data_AF-K9KER8-F1
#
_entry.id   AF-K9KER8-F1
#
_cell.length_a   1.000
_cell.length_b   1.000
_cell.length_c   1.000
_cell.angle_alpha   90.00
_cell.angle_beta   90.00
_cell.angle_gamma   90.00
#
_symmetry.space_group_name_H-M   'P 1'
#
loop_
_entity.id
_entity.type
_entity.pdbx_description
1 polymer ?
#
loop_
_entity_poly.entity_id
_entity_poly.type
_entity_poly.pdbx_seq_one_letter_code
_entity_poly.pdbx_strand_id
1 'polypeptide(L)'
;GPSTYKIPAFGSIPIEFRVSLLRDSPNKKAIYASKAIGEPPLFLASSIFFAIKDAIRAARAQHSDNNIKELFRLDSPATPEKIRNACVDKFTTLCVTGVPENCKAWSLRV
;
A
#
# COMPACT_ATOMS: atom_id res chain seq x y z
N GLY A 1 -17.81 -8.27 -12.91
CA GLY A 1 -18.10 -9.51 -12.16
C GLY A 1 -16.84 -9.97 -11.41
N PRO A 2 -16.86 -11.14 -10.75
CA PRO A 2 -15.71 -11.65 -9.97
C PRO A 2 -14.44 -11.92 -10.82
N SER A 3 -14.60 -11.98 -12.14
CA SER A 3 -13.49 -12.05 -13.10
C SER A 3 -12.58 -10.81 -13.04
N THR A 4 -13.12 -9.62 -12.79
CA THR A 4 -12.38 -8.34 -12.82
C THR A 4 -12.30 -7.66 -11.46
N TYR A 5 -13.28 -7.84 -10.57
CA TYR A 5 -13.25 -7.30 -9.22
C TYR A 5 -12.74 -8.36 -8.23
N LYS A 6 -11.52 -8.17 -7.72
CA LYS A 6 -10.83 -9.15 -6.87
C LYS A 6 -11.03 -8.82 -5.40
N ILE A 7 -11.85 -9.62 -4.73
CA ILE A 7 -11.96 -9.65 -3.26
C ILE A 7 -10.83 -10.51 -2.67
N PRO A 8 -10.47 -10.33 -1.39
CA PRO A 8 -9.54 -11.22 -0.71
C PRO A 8 -9.97 -12.69 -0.80
N ALA A 9 -9.02 -13.57 -1.12
CA ALA A 9 -9.22 -15.01 -1.21
C ALA A 9 -8.45 -15.73 -0.09
N PHE A 10 -8.49 -17.07 -0.07
CA PHE A 10 -7.78 -17.88 0.93
C PHE A 10 -6.27 -17.57 1.03
N GLY A 11 -5.62 -17.25 -0.09
CA GLY A 11 -4.20 -16.89 -0.12
C GLY A 11 -3.89 -15.44 0.25
N SER A 12 -4.90 -14.62 0.56
CA SER A 12 -4.73 -13.18 0.82
C SER A 12 -4.63 -12.85 2.31
N ILE A 13 -4.89 -13.81 3.21
CA ILE A 13 -4.78 -13.60 4.66
C ILE A 13 -3.33 -13.70 5.13
N PRO A 14 -2.95 -13.05 6.25
CA PRO A 14 -1.64 -13.27 6.86
C PRO A 14 -1.43 -14.75 7.21
N ILE A 15 -0.23 -15.27 6.91
CA ILE A 15 0.16 -16.65 7.25
C ILE A 15 0.04 -16.86 8.76
N GLU A 16 0.47 -15.87 9.53
CA GLU A 16 0.31 -15.83 10.98
C GLU A 16 -0.71 -14.74 11.34
N PHE A 17 -1.88 -15.16 11.84
CA PHE A 17 -2.97 -14.26 12.21
C PHE A 17 -3.34 -14.45 13.68
N ARG A 18 -2.98 -13.49 14.53
CA ARG A 18 -3.25 -13.51 15.97
C ARG A 18 -4.32 -12.48 16.33
N VAL A 19 -5.28 -12.90 17.15
CA VAL A 19 -6.35 -12.05 17.69
C VAL A 19 -6.43 -12.24 19.19
N SER A 20 -6.62 -11.16 19.95
CA SER A 20 -6.79 -11.20 21.40
C SER A 20 -7.81 -10.16 21.83
N LEU A 21 -8.64 -10.52 22.81
CA LEU A 21 -9.60 -9.62 23.42
C LEU A 21 -9.03 -9.15 24.76
N LEU A 22 -9.15 -7.84 25.03
CA LEU A 22 -8.69 -7.27 26.29
C LEU A 22 -9.52 -7.84 27.45
N ARG A 23 -8.84 -8.52 28.38
CA ARG A 23 -9.47 -9.13 29.56
C ARG A 23 -9.87 -8.06 30.58
N ASP A 24 -10.86 -8.37 31.40
CA ASP A 24 -11.27 -7.57 32.56
C ASP A 24 -11.61 -6.11 32.24
N SER A 25 -12.16 -5.86 31.04
CA SER A 25 -12.54 -4.52 30.55
C SER A 25 -14.07 -4.38 30.36
N PRO A 26 -14.88 -4.40 31.43
CA PRO A 26 -16.34 -4.29 31.32
C PRO A 26 -16.80 -2.91 30.84
N ASN A 27 -17.78 -2.86 29.92
CA ASN A 27 -18.36 -1.62 29.43
C ASN A 27 -19.69 -1.27 30.12
N LYS A 28 -19.69 -0.31 31.05
CA LYS A 28 -20.91 0.12 31.77
C LYS A 28 -22.02 0.71 30.87
N LYS A 29 -21.72 1.06 29.61
CA LYS A 29 -22.64 1.77 28.70
C LYS A 29 -23.48 0.84 27.81
N ALA A 30 -23.17 -0.46 27.77
CA ALA A 30 -23.84 -1.39 26.87
C ALA A 30 -24.38 -2.61 27.62
N ILE A 31 -25.32 -3.31 26.98
CA ILE A 31 -25.95 -4.51 27.55
C ILE A 31 -24.90 -5.56 27.87
N TYR A 32 -25.00 -6.15 29.06
CA TYR A 32 -24.08 -7.18 29.59
C TYR A 32 -22.59 -6.81 29.45
N ALA A 33 -22.26 -5.53 29.61
CA ALA A 33 -20.89 -5.03 29.51
C ALA A 33 -20.19 -5.27 28.14
N SER A 34 -20.96 -5.48 27.07
CA SER A 34 -20.48 -5.73 25.70
C SER A 34 -19.96 -4.46 24.98
N LYS A 35 -19.39 -4.61 23.78
CA LYS A 35 -19.00 -3.49 22.91
C LYS A 35 -19.35 -3.81 21.45
N ALA A 36 -19.66 -2.78 20.67
CA ALA A 36 -19.86 -2.89 19.23
C ALA A 36 -18.51 -3.14 18.52
N ILE A 37 -18.47 -4.14 17.64
CA ILE A 37 -17.25 -4.58 16.93
C ILE A 37 -17.45 -4.81 15.42
N GLY A 38 -18.62 -4.48 14.86
CA GLY A 38 -18.90 -4.71 13.44
C GLY A 38 -17.98 -3.91 12.51
N GLU A 39 -17.98 -2.58 12.66
CA GLU A 39 -17.18 -1.66 11.85
C GLU A 39 -15.79 -1.32 12.42
N PRO A 40 -15.61 -1.14 13.76
CA PRO A 40 -14.34 -0.63 14.30
C PRO A 40 -13.06 -1.38 13.87
N PRO A 41 -13.05 -2.72 13.76
CA PRO A 41 -11.85 -3.46 13.37
C PRO A 41 -11.45 -3.28 11.89
N LEU A 42 -12.35 -2.81 11.02
CA LEU A 42 -12.08 -2.70 9.57
C LEU A 42 -10.85 -1.83 9.29
N PHE A 43 -10.68 -0.73 10.03
CA PHE A 43 -9.56 0.18 9.83
C PHE A 43 -8.21 -0.41 10.28
N LEU A 44 -8.19 -1.46 11.12
CA LEU A 44 -6.95 -2.13 11.52
C LEU A 44 -6.23 -2.76 10.31
N ALA A 45 -6.96 -3.10 9.24
CA ALA A 45 -6.38 -3.61 8.00
C ALA A 45 -5.47 -2.57 7.30
N SER A 46 -5.61 -1.28 7.60
CA SER A 46 -4.69 -0.24 7.09
C SER A 46 -3.24 -0.44 7.54
N SER A 47 -2.99 -1.22 8.60
CA SER A 47 -1.65 -1.65 9.01
C SER A 47 -0.87 -2.32 7.87
N ILE A 48 -1.52 -3.15 7.06
CA ILE A 48 -0.91 -3.84 5.91
C ILE A 48 -0.52 -2.82 4.83
N PHE A 49 -1.38 -1.82 4.58
CA PHE A 49 -1.07 -0.76 3.63
C PHE A 49 0.18 0.03 4.03
N PHE A 50 0.31 0.38 5.31
CA PHE A 50 1.50 1.09 5.80
C PHE A 50 2.74 0.19 5.85
N ALA A 51 2.61 -1.11 6.13
CA ALA A 51 3.71 -2.06 6.02
C ALA A 51 4.25 -2.15 4.57
N ILE A 52 3.35 -2.18 3.58
CA ILE A 52 3.73 -2.12 2.15
C ILE A 52 4.44 -0.80 1.85
N LYS A 53 3.91 0.33 2.33
CA LYS A 53 4.54 1.65 2.13
C LYS A 53 5.95 1.71 2.71
N ASP A 54 6.16 1.08 3.87
CA ASP A 54 7.47 0.97 4.51
C ASP A 54 8.45 0.13 3.68
N ALA A 55 8.00 -1.02 3.17
CA ALA A 55 8.79 -1.86 2.28
C ALA A 55 9.19 -1.15 0.97
N ILE A 56 8.27 -0.38 0.37
CA ILE A 56 8.57 0.44 -0.82
C ILE A 56 9.61 1.52 -0.49
N ARG A 57 9.51 2.15 0.68
CA ARG A 57 10.50 3.15 1.12
C ARG A 57 11.90 2.52 1.23
N ALA A 58 12.00 1.32 1.80
CA ALA A 58 13.26 0.58 1.87
C ALA A 58 13.81 0.23 0.48
N ALA A 59 12.95 -0.23 -0.44
CA ALA A 59 13.36 -0.54 -1.82
C ALA A 59 13.86 0.71 -2.59
N ARG A 60 13.20 1.86 -2.41
CA ARG A 60 13.64 3.13 -3.02
C ARG A 60 15.01 3.56 -2.50
N ALA A 61 15.26 3.41 -1.21
CA ALA A 61 16.56 3.73 -0.61
C ALA A 61 17.72 2.85 -1.13
N GLN A 62 17.42 1.68 -1.72
CA GLN A 62 18.44 0.78 -2.30
C GLN A 62 18.81 1.13 -3.75
N HIS A 63 17.84 1.59 -4.55
CA HIS A 63 18.00 1.70 -6.01
C HIS A 63 17.96 3.13 -6.53
N SER A 64 17.50 4.09 -5.74
CA SER A 64 17.37 5.47 -6.14
C SER A 64 18.32 6.31 -5.29
N ASP A 65 19.07 7.22 -5.94
CA ASP A 65 19.85 8.28 -5.27
C ASP A 65 18.93 9.29 -4.51
N ASN A 66 17.62 9.04 -4.52
CA ASN A 66 16.65 9.86 -3.84
C ASN A 66 16.87 9.81 -2.32
N ASN A 67 16.98 11.03 -1.79
CA ASN A 67 17.11 11.33 -0.38
C ASN A 67 16.14 10.46 0.46
N ILE A 68 16.66 9.74 1.46
CA ILE A 68 15.90 8.87 2.38
C ILE A 68 14.69 9.58 3.01
N LYS A 69 14.69 10.91 3.01
CA LYS A 69 13.62 11.78 3.52
C LYS A 69 12.52 12.12 2.51
N GLU A 70 12.59 11.63 1.27
CA GLU A 70 11.60 11.93 0.24
C GLU A 70 10.24 11.30 0.59
N LEU A 71 9.22 12.15 0.75
CA LEU A 71 7.85 11.70 0.96
C LEU A 71 7.20 11.37 -0.38
N PHE A 72 7.08 10.08 -0.69
CA PHE A 72 6.35 9.65 -1.89
C PHE A 72 4.86 9.44 -1.59
N ARG A 73 4.03 9.80 -2.58
CA ARG A 73 2.58 9.58 -2.56
C ARG A 73 2.27 8.13 -2.92
N LEU A 74 1.43 7.49 -2.10
CA LEU A 74 0.88 6.17 -2.36
C LEU A 74 -0.61 6.24 -2.05
N ASP A 75 -1.44 6.11 -3.08
CA ASP A 75 -2.90 6.20 -2.95
C ASP A 75 -3.52 4.82 -2.75
N SER A 76 -4.53 4.71 -1.89
CA SER A 76 -5.30 3.48 -1.71
C SER A 76 -6.17 3.15 -2.95
N PRO A 77 -6.42 1.87 -3.28
CA PRO A 77 -5.73 0.67 -2.77
C PRO A 77 -4.31 0.59 -3.32
N ALA A 78 -3.37 0.05 -2.53
CA ALA A 78 -2.01 -0.25 -2.96
C ALA A 78 -1.99 -1.50 -3.86
N THR A 79 -2.44 -1.34 -5.10
CA THR A 79 -2.46 -2.41 -6.10
C THR A 79 -1.04 -2.79 -6.52
N PRO A 80 -0.83 -4.00 -7.10
CA PRO A 80 0.47 -4.40 -7.62
C PRO A 80 1.08 -3.39 -8.61
N GLU A 81 0.24 -2.74 -9.42
CA GLU A 81 0.64 -1.66 -10.33
C GLU A 81 1.27 -0.49 -9.56
N LYS A 82 0.58 0.05 -8.55
CA LYS A 82 1.09 1.18 -7.76
C LYS A 82 2.34 0.81 -6.97
N ILE A 83 2.40 -0.42 -6.43
CA ILE A 83 3.57 -0.94 -5.72
C ILE A 83 4.77 -0.98 -6.68
N ARG A 84 4.59 -1.57 -7.87
CA ARG A 84 5.68 -1.69 -8.85
C ARG A 84 6.17 -0.33 -9.34
N ASN A 85 5.25 0.58 -9.64
CA ASN A 85 5.58 1.92 -10.14
C ASN A 85 6.25 2.79 -9.06
N ALA A 86 5.96 2.56 -7.78
CA ALA A 86 6.59 3.29 -6.68
C ALA A 86 8.03 2.81 -6.38
N CYS A 87 8.34 1.55 -6.67
CA CYS A 87 9.70 0.97 -6.59
C CYS A 87 10.52 1.35 -7.84
N VAL A 88 10.93 2.62 -7.91
CA VAL A 88 11.71 3.15 -9.05
C VAL A 88 13.07 2.47 -9.11
N ASP A 89 13.38 1.94 -10.28
CA ASP A 89 14.65 1.29 -10.64
C ASP A 89 14.99 1.53 -12.12
N LYS A 90 16.13 0.99 -12.56
CA LYS A 90 16.58 1.06 -13.96
C LYS A 90 15.53 0.60 -14.98
N PHE A 91 14.68 -0.37 -14.65
CA PHE A 91 13.67 -0.88 -15.59
C PHE A 91 12.51 0.09 -15.71
N THR A 92 12.06 0.66 -14.59
CA THR A 92 11.01 1.70 -14.64
C THR A 92 11.46 2.92 -15.44
N THR A 93 12.74 3.31 -15.38
CA THR A 93 13.30 4.41 -16.17
C THR A 93 13.25 4.14 -17.68
N LEU A 94 13.48 2.90 -18.11
CA LEU A 94 13.38 2.51 -19.52
C LEU A 94 11.95 2.47 -20.04
N CYS A 95 10.98 2.22 -19.15
CA CYS A 95 9.57 2.08 -19.49
C CYS A 95 8.75 3.35 -19.22
N VAL A 96 9.39 4.48 -18.89
CA VAL A 96 8.66 5.74 -18.70
C VAL A 96 7.94 6.08 -20.00
N THR A 97 6.62 6.18 -19.92
CA THR A 97 5.79 6.59 -21.06
C THR A 97 6.02 8.08 -21.32
N GLY A 98 6.99 8.36 -22.19
CA GLY A 98 7.27 9.65 -22.79
C GLY A 98 7.37 9.52 -24.31
N VAL A 99 7.53 10.65 -25.00
CA VAL A 99 7.83 10.61 -26.44
C VAL A 99 9.13 9.82 -26.62
N PRO A 100 9.17 8.77 -27.45
CA PRO A 100 10.38 7.96 -27.64
C PRO A 100 11.55 8.84 -28.09
N GLU A 101 12.77 8.54 -27.64
CA GLU A 101 13.99 9.31 -27.98
C GLU A 101 14.21 9.45 -29.50
N ASN A 102 13.61 8.56 -30.29
CA ASN A 102 13.61 8.54 -31.75
C ASN A 102 12.78 9.70 -32.35
N CYS A 103 11.89 10.30 -31.56
CA CYS A 103 11.17 11.55 -31.81
C CYS A 103 11.75 12.64 -30.90
N LYS A 104 12.99 13.07 -31.16
CA LYS A 104 13.50 14.30 -30.54
C LYS A 104 12.58 15.45 -30.92
N ALA A 105 12.08 16.18 -29.92
CA ALA A 105 11.31 17.39 -30.17
C ALA A 105 12.14 18.37 -31.00
N TRP A 106 11.53 18.96 -32.02
CA TRP A 106 12.19 19.92 -32.93
C TRP A 106 12.81 21.11 -32.19
N SER A 107 12.24 21.50 -31.04
CA SER A 107 12.83 22.46 -30.11
C SER A 107 12.58 22.04 -28.66
N LEU A 108 13.60 22.20 -27.83
CA LEU A 108 13.53 22.16 -26.38
C LEU A 108 13.92 23.55 -25.89
N ARG A 109 13.12 24.12 -24.97
CA ARG A 109 13.53 25.36 -24.31
C ARG A 109 14.74 25.06 -23.44
N VAL A 110 15.82 25.80 -23.70
CA VAL A 110 17.04 25.82 -22.87
C VAL A 110 16.80 26.73 -21.67
#